data_AF-A0A845HD35-F1
#
_entry.id   AF-A0A845HD35-F1
#
_cell.length_a   1.000
_cell.length_b   1.000
_cell.length_c   1.000
_cell.angle_alpha   90.00
_cell.angle_beta   90.00
_cell.angle_gamma   90.00
#
_symmetry.space_group_name_H-M   'P 1'
#
loop_
_entity.id
_entity.type
_entity.pdbx_description
1 polymer ?
#
loop_
_entity_poly.entity_id
_entity_poly.type
_entity_poly.pdbx_seq_one_letter_code
_entity_poly.pdbx_strand_id
1 'polypeptide(L)'
;MITDTFSNLMELLTALHEISPNRFFSMLRDAANVDEFYNAALALGYAANSKELRDTYEEQVHSLSEDIRREVATLNSFFRIKLFPSSPSQKQSWENFVSRDLGGRYAFRDDGSLEISLLDAKLNDSVLHVKRVWSHVSSFGGSQTDFKIKLDADQVAELRTRLAEVRRVRSGAVLPP
;
A
#
# COMPACT_ATOMS: atom_id res chain seq x y z
N MET A 1 7.94 -4.60 14.86
CA MET A 1 6.73 -3.73 14.84
C MET A 1 6.75 -2.90 13.57
N ILE A 2 5.63 -2.36 13.10
CA ILE A 2 5.63 -1.58 11.84
C ILE A 2 6.50 -0.31 11.92
N THR A 3 6.67 0.25 13.12
CA THR A 3 7.58 1.38 13.37
C THR A 3 9.05 1.02 13.14
N ASP A 4 9.44 -0.23 13.41
CA ASP A 4 10.81 -0.70 13.16
C ASP A 4 11.06 -0.75 11.64
N THR A 5 10.05 -1.14 10.85
CA THR A 5 10.11 -1.08 9.38
C THR A 5 10.27 0.36 8.87
N PHE A 6 9.69 1.36 9.53
CA PHE A 6 9.92 2.77 9.15
C PHE A 6 11.38 3.15 9.36
N SER A 7 11.94 2.85 10.53
CA SER A 7 13.34 3.15 10.85
C SER A 7 14.30 2.41 9.93
N ASN A 8 14.13 1.10 9.75
CA ASN A 8 14.97 0.29 8.87
C ASN A 8 14.94 0.83 7.42
N LEU A 9 13.76 1.21 6.92
CA LEU A 9 13.64 1.78 5.58
C LEU A 9 14.40 3.11 5.46
N MET A 10 14.37 3.96 6.49
CA MET A 10 15.15 5.19 6.51
C MET A 10 16.66 4.95 6.60
N GLU A 11 17.10 3.97 7.38
CA GLU A 11 18.52 3.59 7.47
C GLU A 11 19.05 3.11 6.11
N LEU A 12 18.32 2.22 5.44
CA LEU A 12 18.65 1.75 4.10
C LEU A 12 18.65 2.90 3.08
N LEU A 13 17.68 3.80 3.17
CA LEU A 13 17.58 4.95 2.27
C LEU A 13 18.71 5.96 2.49
N THR A 14 19.14 6.15 3.74
CA THR A 14 20.29 7.00 4.10
C THR A 14 21.56 6.43 3.48
N ALA A 15 21.82 5.13 3.69
CA ALA A 15 22.98 4.45 3.10
C ALA A 15 22.96 4.51 1.57
N LEU A 16 21.78 4.36 0.94
CA LEU A 16 21.64 4.50 -0.50
C LEU A 16 21.92 5.94 -0.96
N HIS A 17 21.43 6.95 -0.23
CA HIS A 17 21.60 8.36 -0.59
C HIS A 17 23.05 8.83 -0.49
N GLU A 18 23.82 8.30 0.46
CA GLU A 18 25.26 8.59 0.59
C GLU A 18 26.07 8.15 -0.64
N ILE A 19 25.66 7.04 -1.27
CA ILE A 19 26.31 6.50 -2.47
C ILE A 19 25.75 7.17 -3.73
N SER A 20 24.42 7.26 -3.81
CA SER A 20 23.69 7.79 -4.96
C SER A 20 22.59 8.74 -4.48
N PRO A 21 22.87 10.05 -4.40
CA PRO A 21 21.92 11.05 -3.98
C PRO A 21 20.64 10.99 -4.83
N ASN A 22 19.52 10.81 -4.15
CA ASN A 22 18.22 10.61 -4.79
C ASN A 22 17.12 11.40 -4.06
N ARG A 23 16.05 11.72 -4.80
CA ARG A 23 14.92 12.53 -4.30
C ARG A 23 14.08 11.84 -3.23
N PHE A 24 14.15 10.51 -3.12
CA PHE A 24 13.30 9.77 -2.19
C PHE A 24 13.70 10.01 -0.73
N PHE A 25 14.98 10.29 -0.48
CA PHE A 25 15.48 10.64 0.84
C PHE A 25 14.71 11.80 1.46
N SER A 26 14.61 12.95 0.78
CA SER A 26 13.83 14.09 1.29
C SER A 26 12.34 13.78 1.36
N MET A 27 11.79 13.03 0.41
CA MET A 27 10.36 12.66 0.43
C MET A 27 9.96 11.84 1.66
N LEU A 28 10.78 10.89 2.10
CA LEU A 28 10.48 10.11 3.31
C LEU A 28 10.84 10.87 4.58
N ARG A 29 11.98 11.56 4.61
CA ARG A 29 12.44 12.35 5.77
C ARG A 29 11.47 13.48 6.12
N ASP A 30 10.98 14.19 5.11
CA ASP A 30 10.13 15.37 5.29
C ASP A 30 8.63 15.02 5.34
N ALA A 31 8.28 13.73 5.33
CA ALA A 31 6.89 13.28 5.42
C ALA A 31 6.26 13.71 6.74
N ALA A 32 5.18 14.48 6.69
CA ALA A 32 4.53 15.02 7.88
C ALA A 32 3.67 13.99 8.63
N ASN A 33 3.31 12.90 7.96
CA ASN A 33 2.40 11.88 8.49
C ASN A 33 2.59 10.52 7.79
N VAL A 34 1.99 9.48 8.37
CA VAL A 34 2.08 8.09 7.88
C VAL A 34 1.57 7.94 6.44
N ASP A 35 0.55 8.70 6.03
CA ASP A 35 0.02 8.64 4.67
C ASP A 35 1.06 9.15 3.66
N GLU A 36 1.70 10.29 3.93
CA GLU A 36 2.78 10.85 3.12
C GLU A 36 3.99 9.92 3.08
N PHE A 37 4.41 9.41 4.25
CA PHE A 37 5.52 8.48 4.36
C PHE A 37 5.27 7.22 3.53
N TYR A 38 4.08 6.63 3.63
CA TYR A 38 3.74 5.43 2.87
C TYR A 38 3.70 5.71 1.37
N ASN A 39 3.12 6.83 0.93
CA ASN A 39 3.14 7.21 -0.50
C ASN A 39 4.56 7.39 -1.03
N ALA A 40 5.46 8.00 -0.25
CA ALA A 40 6.87 8.14 -0.60
C ALA A 40 7.59 6.78 -0.65
N ALA A 41 7.33 5.90 0.33
CA ALA A 41 7.87 4.54 0.38
C ALA A 41 7.41 3.69 -0.82
N LEU A 42 6.16 3.85 -1.28
CA LEU A 42 5.69 3.23 -2.51
C LEU A 42 6.57 3.66 -3.69
N ALA A 43 6.76 4.97 -3.86
CA ALA A 43 7.57 5.52 -4.93
C ALA A 43 9.02 5.04 -4.92
N LEU A 44 9.63 5.01 -3.74
CA LEU A 44 10.94 4.42 -3.54
C LEU A 44 10.97 2.93 -3.94
N GLY A 45 10.01 2.12 -3.49
CA GLY A 45 9.98 0.68 -3.80
C GLY A 45 9.85 0.38 -5.30
N TYR A 46 9.16 1.23 -6.06
CA TYR A 46 9.14 1.12 -7.52
C TYR A 46 10.47 1.54 -8.15
N ALA A 47 11.03 2.67 -7.71
CA ALA A 47 12.30 3.16 -8.21
C ALA A 47 13.43 2.16 -7.97
N ALA A 48 13.41 1.47 -6.82
CA ALA A 48 14.35 0.42 -6.44
C ALA A 48 14.28 -0.84 -7.35
N ASN A 49 13.21 -1.01 -8.12
CA ASN A 49 13.12 -2.04 -9.16
C ASN A 49 13.25 -1.48 -10.59
N SER A 50 13.56 -0.19 -10.73
CA SER A 50 13.60 0.51 -12.02
C SER A 50 15.02 0.93 -12.37
N LYS A 51 15.21 1.41 -13.61
CA LYS A 51 16.49 1.98 -14.02
C LYS A 51 16.90 3.23 -13.23
N GLU A 52 15.94 3.95 -12.60
CA GLU A 52 16.21 5.17 -11.84
C GLU A 52 17.25 4.94 -10.72
N LEU A 53 17.17 3.82 -10.01
CA LEU A 53 18.12 3.47 -8.95
C LEU A 53 19.01 2.29 -9.31
N ARG A 54 18.57 1.39 -10.20
CA ARG A 54 19.21 0.08 -10.37
C ARG A 54 20.22 -0.01 -11.51
N ASP A 55 20.31 1.01 -12.36
CA ASP A 55 21.19 1.04 -13.56
C ASP A 55 22.50 1.81 -13.30
N THR A 56 23.06 1.70 -12.09
CA THR A 56 24.32 2.37 -11.69
C THR A 56 25.55 1.49 -11.88
N TYR A 57 25.38 0.20 -12.22
CA TYR A 57 26.42 -0.85 -12.24
C TYR A 57 27.10 -1.13 -10.88
N GLU A 58 26.61 -0.53 -9.79
CA GLU A 58 27.14 -0.71 -8.45
C GLU A 58 26.39 -1.82 -7.70
N GLU A 59 27.10 -2.88 -7.31
CA GLU A 59 26.52 -4.02 -6.58
C GLU A 59 25.90 -3.59 -5.24
N GLN A 60 26.51 -2.63 -4.55
CA GLN A 60 26.01 -2.11 -3.28
C GLN A 60 24.64 -1.42 -3.44
N VAL A 61 24.47 -0.62 -4.50
CA VAL A 61 23.18 0.02 -4.83
C VAL A 61 22.12 -1.03 -5.14
N HIS A 62 22.50 -2.12 -5.82
CA HIS A 62 21.59 -3.22 -6.10
C HIS A 62 21.14 -3.95 -4.82
N SER A 63 22.08 -4.25 -3.91
CA SER A 63 21.77 -4.90 -2.63
C SER A 63 20.83 -4.04 -1.79
N LEU A 64 21.15 -2.76 -1.62
CA LEU A 64 20.31 -1.82 -0.86
C LEU A 64 18.91 -1.69 -1.49
N SER A 65 18.83 -1.64 -2.82
CA SER A 65 17.55 -1.58 -3.53
C SER A 65 16.69 -2.83 -3.26
N GLU A 66 17.28 -4.02 -3.19
CA GLU A 66 16.54 -5.23 -2.85
C GLU A 66 16.08 -5.28 -1.39
N ASP A 67 16.91 -4.80 -0.46
CA ASP A 67 16.52 -4.70 0.96
C ASP A 67 15.39 -3.67 1.17
N ILE A 68 15.47 -2.52 0.50
CA ILE A 68 14.40 -1.50 0.45
C ILE A 68 13.10 -2.12 -0.06
N ARG A 69 13.15 -2.92 -1.12
CA ARG A 69 11.96 -3.57 -1.66
C ARG A 69 11.33 -4.55 -0.67
N ARG A 70 12.12 -5.23 0.16
CA ARG A 70 11.61 -6.13 1.21
C ARG A 70 10.91 -5.33 2.30
N GLU A 71 11.49 -4.22 2.75
CA GLU A 71 10.84 -3.36 3.74
C GLU A 71 9.55 -2.73 3.19
N VAL A 72 9.54 -2.28 1.94
CA VAL A 72 8.32 -1.78 1.27
C VAL A 72 7.27 -2.89 1.12
N ALA A 73 7.66 -4.14 0.90
CA ALA A 73 6.73 -5.28 0.89
C ALA A 73 6.11 -5.51 2.28
N THR A 74 6.87 -5.34 3.36
CA THR A 74 6.35 -5.35 4.73
C THR A 74 5.36 -4.21 4.98
N LEU A 75 5.65 -2.99 4.49
CA LEU A 75 4.70 -1.88 4.55
C LEU A 75 3.42 -2.19 3.78
N ASN A 76 3.54 -2.75 2.58
CA ASN A 76 2.39 -3.14 1.76
C ASN A 76 1.54 -4.20 2.45
N SER A 77 2.14 -5.22 3.06
CA SER A 77 1.39 -6.26 3.76
C SER A 77 0.65 -5.72 4.99
N PHE A 78 1.14 -4.62 5.59
CA PHE A 78 0.48 -3.94 6.70
C PHE A 78 -0.64 -2.99 6.27
N PHE A 79 -0.37 -2.12 5.29
CA PHE A 79 -1.30 -1.08 4.84
C PHE A 79 -2.25 -1.51 3.72
N ARG A 80 -2.05 -2.69 3.14
CA ARG A 80 -2.95 -3.27 2.14
C ARG A 80 -3.61 -4.52 2.66
N ILE A 81 -4.77 -4.80 2.09
CA ILE A 81 -5.46 -6.07 2.27
C ILE A 81 -5.93 -6.59 0.92
N LYS A 82 -5.84 -7.91 0.75
CA LYS A 82 -6.37 -8.64 -0.39
C LYS A 82 -7.65 -9.34 0.03
N LEU A 83 -8.77 -8.92 -0.52
CA LEU A 83 -10.10 -9.44 -0.22
C LEU A 83 -10.57 -10.37 -1.33
N PHE A 84 -11.07 -11.53 -0.93
CA PHE A 84 -11.75 -12.46 -1.82
C PHE A 84 -13.23 -12.49 -1.49
N PRO A 85 -14.11 -12.55 -2.49
CA PRO A 85 -15.52 -12.79 -2.22
C PRO A 85 -15.70 -14.17 -1.57
N SER A 86 -16.48 -14.27 -0.50
CA SER A 86 -16.77 -15.52 0.20
C SER A 86 -17.75 -16.42 -0.54
N SER A 87 -18.42 -15.91 -1.57
CA SER A 87 -19.36 -16.66 -2.38
C SER A 87 -19.49 -16.11 -3.80
N PRO A 88 -19.93 -16.94 -4.77
CA PRO A 88 -20.21 -16.47 -6.13
C PRO A 88 -21.26 -15.34 -6.17
N SER A 89 -22.25 -15.35 -5.28
CA SER A 89 -23.26 -14.29 -5.19
C SER A 89 -22.68 -12.98 -4.67
N GLN A 90 -21.77 -13.03 -3.69
CA GLN A 90 -21.05 -11.84 -3.24
C GLN A 90 -20.15 -11.30 -4.35
N LYS A 91 -19.44 -12.17 -5.08
CA LYS A 91 -18.63 -11.79 -6.24
C LYS A 91 -19.45 -11.02 -7.27
N GLN A 92 -20.58 -11.59 -7.70
CA GLN A 92 -21.47 -10.93 -8.67
C GLN A 92 -22.00 -9.59 -8.14
N SER A 93 -22.36 -9.52 -6.85
CA SER A 93 -22.81 -8.29 -6.21
C SER A 93 -21.72 -7.21 -6.25
N TRP A 94 -20.49 -7.56 -5.90
CA TRP A 94 -19.33 -6.68 -5.96
C TRP A 94 -19.08 -6.17 -7.39
N GLU A 95 -19.02 -7.06 -8.38
CA GLU A 95 -18.83 -6.69 -9.79
C GLU A 95 -19.96 -5.78 -10.31
N ASN A 96 -21.21 -6.06 -9.94
CA ASN A 96 -22.37 -5.24 -10.31
C ASN A 96 -22.36 -3.85 -9.67
N PHE A 97 -21.86 -3.73 -8.44
CA PHE A 97 -21.73 -2.43 -7.77
C PHE A 97 -20.61 -1.61 -8.39
N VAL A 98 -19.45 -2.24 -8.55
CA VAL A 98 -18.21 -1.59 -8.98
C VAL A 98 -18.23 -1.21 -10.46
N SER A 99 -18.93 -1.96 -11.32
CA SER A 99 -19.08 -1.65 -12.75
C SER A 99 -19.83 -0.34 -13.03
N ARG A 100 -20.56 0.19 -12.05
CA ARG A 100 -21.26 1.48 -12.14
C ARG A 100 -20.30 2.67 -12.06
N ASP A 101 -19.11 2.46 -11.49
CA ASP A 101 -18.06 3.45 -11.38
C ASP A 101 -17.01 3.23 -12.47
N LEU A 102 -16.69 4.28 -13.25
CA LEU A 102 -15.72 4.18 -14.36
C LEU A 102 -14.33 3.71 -13.87
N GLY A 103 -13.91 4.14 -12.68
CA GLY A 103 -12.68 3.69 -12.03
C GLY A 103 -12.78 2.31 -11.39
N GLY A 104 -13.99 1.79 -11.19
CA GLY A 104 -14.26 0.49 -10.59
C GLY A 104 -14.09 -0.68 -11.56
N ARG A 105 -14.32 -0.48 -12.86
CA ARG A 105 -14.32 -1.57 -13.87
C ARG A 105 -13.07 -2.47 -13.87
N TYR A 106 -11.94 -1.94 -13.40
CA TYR A 106 -10.67 -2.67 -13.31
C TYR A 106 -10.27 -3.00 -11.87
N ALA A 107 -11.11 -2.76 -10.87
CA ALA A 107 -10.74 -2.92 -9.47
C ALA A 107 -10.44 -4.39 -9.09
N PHE A 108 -11.14 -5.34 -9.70
CA PHE A 108 -10.89 -6.76 -9.51
C PHE A 108 -9.70 -7.24 -10.33
N ARG A 109 -8.86 -8.04 -9.69
CA ARG A 109 -7.74 -8.75 -10.32
C ARG A 109 -8.27 -10.00 -11.02
N ASP A 110 -7.44 -10.63 -11.84
CA ASP A 110 -7.82 -11.80 -12.65
C ASP A 110 -8.28 -13.00 -11.78
N ASP A 111 -7.76 -13.10 -10.55
CA ASP A 111 -8.16 -14.09 -9.56
C ASP A 111 -9.47 -13.73 -8.82
N GLY A 112 -10.14 -12.65 -9.21
CA GLY A 112 -11.36 -12.14 -8.59
C GLY A 112 -11.14 -11.44 -7.25
N SER A 113 -9.90 -11.26 -6.82
CA SER A 113 -9.59 -10.54 -5.59
C SER A 113 -9.62 -9.02 -5.77
N LEU A 114 -9.82 -8.33 -4.66
CA LEU A 114 -9.72 -6.89 -4.54
C LEU A 114 -8.57 -6.55 -3.60
N GLU A 115 -7.56 -5.83 -4.10
CA GLU A 115 -6.45 -5.35 -3.29
C GLU A 115 -6.64 -3.85 -3.01
N ILE A 116 -6.76 -3.48 -1.74
CA ILE A 116 -7.11 -2.09 -1.35
C ILE A 116 -6.13 -1.50 -0.34
N SER A 117 -6.15 -0.18 -0.25
CA SER A 117 -5.45 0.57 0.79
C SER A 117 -6.31 0.64 2.05
N LEU A 118 -5.76 0.23 3.19
CA LEU A 118 -6.38 0.40 4.49
C LEU A 118 -6.29 1.84 5.02
N LEU A 119 -5.33 2.63 4.53
CA LEU A 119 -5.24 4.07 4.84
C LEU A 119 -6.37 4.87 4.17
N ASP A 120 -6.82 4.38 3.02
CA ASP A 120 -7.86 4.99 2.17
C ASP A 120 -9.20 4.23 2.26
N ALA A 121 -9.40 3.41 3.30
CA ALA A 121 -10.61 2.63 3.49
C ALA A 121 -11.40 3.06 4.74
N LYS A 122 -12.72 2.93 4.67
CA LYS A 122 -13.62 3.14 5.81
C LYS A 122 -14.68 2.06 5.87
N LEU A 123 -14.82 1.43 7.03
CA LEU A 123 -15.88 0.45 7.28
C LEU A 123 -17.00 1.07 8.11
N ASN A 124 -18.23 0.98 7.59
CA ASN A 124 -19.47 1.36 8.28
C ASN A 124 -20.36 0.12 8.39
N ASP A 125 -20.51 -0.44 9.60
CA ASP A 125 -21.17 -1.73 9.85
C ASP A 125 -20.57 -2.89 9.03
N SER A 126 -21.21 -3.23 7.91
CA SER A 126 -20.81 -4.26 6.94
C SER A 126 -20.47 -3.69 5.56
N VAL A 127 -20.54 -2.37 5.38
CA VAL A 127 -20.27 -1.70 4.12
C VAL A 127 -18.88 -1.10 4.16
N LEU A 128 -18.01 -1.60 3.28
CA LEU A 128 -16.66 -1.09 3.08
C LEU A 128 -16.69 -0.02 2.00
N HIS A 129 -16.21 1.17 2.34
CA HIS A 129 -15.91 2.25 1.42
C HIS A 129 -14.43 2.17 1.07
N VAL A 130 -14.14 2.13 -0.22
CA VAL A 130 -12.78 1.99 -0.76
C VAL A 130 -12.48 3.22 -1.58
N LYS A 131 -11.33 3.86 -1.34
CA LYS A 131 -10.87 5.02 -2.12
C LYS A 131 -9.63 4.76 -2.98
N ARG A 132 -8.85 3.72 -2.68
CA ARG A 132 -7.66 3.34 -3.45
C ARG A 132 -7.57 1.82 -3.61
N VAL A 133 -7.35 1.38 -4.85
CA VAL A 133 -7.24 -0.05 -5.23
C VAL A 133 -6.02 -0.32 -6.09
N TRP A 134 -5.45 -1.52 -5.97
CA TRP A 134 -4.43 -2.04 -6.86
C TRP A 134 -5.05 -3.01 -7.86
N SER A 135 -5.02 -2.62 -9.12
CA SER A 135 -5.53 -3.41 -10.23
C SER A 135 -4.39 -3.95 -11.10
N HIS A 136 -4.74 -4.79 -12.09
CA HIS A 136 -3.81 -5.19 -13.14
C HIS A 136 -3.32 -4.00 -13.99
N VAL A 137 -4.07 -2.90 -14.03
CA VAL A 137 -3.72 -1.68 -14.79
C VAL A 137 -2.90 -0.68 -13.94
N SER A 138 -3.15 -0.59 -12.62
CA SER A 138 -2.45 0.29 -11.70
C SER A 138 -1.89 -0.49 -10.51
N SER A 139 -0.69 -1.05 -10.69
CA SER A 139 -0.02 -1.91 -9.72
C SER A 139 0.95 -1.17 -8.79
N PHE A 140 1.25 0.10 -9.10
CA PHE A 140 2.26 0.88 -8.37
C PHE A 140 1.65 1.67 -7.19
N GLY A 141 1.05 2.84 -7.45
CA GLY A 141 0.46 3.71 -6.41
C GLY A 141 -1.01 3.43 -6.10
N GLY A 142 -1.61 2.47 -6.81
CA GLY A 142 -3.05 2.23 -6.82
C GLY A 142 -3.81 3.31 -7.60
N SER A 143 -5.00 2.97 -8.07
CA SER A 143 -5.94 3.91 -8.68
C SER A 143 -6.84 4.53 -7.61
N GLN A 144 -6.99 5.85 -7.62
CA GLN A 144 -8.00 6.53 -6.79
C GLN A 144 -9.38 6.25 -7.39
N THR A 145 -10.21 5.53 -6.65
CA THR A 145 -11.54 5.09 -7.07
C THR A 145 -12.42 5.04 -5.83
N ASP A 146 -13.59 5.67 -5.86
CA ASP A 146 -14.51 5.72 -4.72
C ASP A 146 -15.70 4.82 -4.99
N PHE A 147 -15.78 3.69 -4.28
CA PHE A 147 -16.92 2.79 -4.35
C PHE A 147 -17.19 2.10 -3.02
N LYS A 148 -18.34 1.43 -2.95
CA LYS A 148 -18.81 0.72 -1.75
C LYS A 148 -19.16 -0.73 -2.07
N ILE A 149 -18.75 -1.63 -1.18
CA ILE A 149 -19.10 -3.05 -1.26
C ILE A 149 -19.58 -3.57 0.09
N LYS A 150 -20.45 -4.58 0.07
CA LYS A 150 -20.91 -5.26 1.27
C LYS A 150 -20.02 -6.47 1.57
N LEU A 151 -19.49 -6.50 2.78
CA LEU A 151 -18.67 -7.59 3.30
C LEU A 151 -19.52 -8.60 4.08
N ASP A 152 -19.03 -9.84 4.20
CA ASP A 152 -19.56 -10.83 5.13
C ASP A 152 -19.03 -10.62 6.55
N ALA A 153 -19.51 -11.42 7.51
CA ALA A 153 -19.17 -11.24 8.92
C ALA A 153 -17.69 -11.45 9.23
N ASP A 154 -17.04 -12.41 8.57
CA ASP A 154 -15.63 -12.76 8.83
C ASP A 154 -14.71 -11.67 8.24
N GLN A 155 -15.00 -11.25 7.00
CA GLN A 155 -14.32 -10.11 6.37
C GLN A 155 -14.49 -8.82 7.19
N VAL A 156 -15.67 -8.58 7.76
CA VAL A 156 -15.93 -7.44 8.64
C VAL A 156 -15.06 -7.51 9.90
N ALA A 157 -14.96 -8.69 10.53
CA ALA A 157 -14.14 -8.87 11.74
C ALA A 157 -12.64 -8.63 11.45
N GLU A 158 -12.13 -9.18 10.34
CA GLU A 158 -10.76 -8.95 9.89
C GLU A 158 -10.51 -7.46 9.60
N LEU A 159 -11.36 -6.82 8.81
CA LEU A 159 -11.20 -5.40 8.46
C LEU A 159 -11.27 -4.50 9.68
N ARG A 160 -12.14 -4.77 10.64
CA ARG A 160 -12.21 -4.00 11.90
C ARG A 160 -10.88 -4.06 12.63
N THR A 161 -10.30 -5.24 12.74
CA THR A 161 -9.01 -5.45 13.42
C THR A 161 -7.90 -4.70 12.71
N ARG A 162 -7.77 -4.89 11.38
CA ARG A 162 -6.73 -4.25 10.57
C ARG A 162 -6.86 -2.73 10.53
N LEU A 163 -8.07 -2.19 10.41
CA LEU A 163 -8.31 -0.75 10.44
C LEU A 163 -8.02 -0.15 11.83
N ALA A 164 -8.30 -0.87 12.92
CA ALA A 164 -7.96 -0.42 14.27
C ALA A 164 -6.44 -0.30 14.45
N GLU A 165 -5.68 -1.28 13.95
CA GLU A 165 -4.21 -1.24 13.97
C GLU A 165 -3.66 -0.07 13.15
N VAL A 166 -4.15 0.11 11.92
CA VAL A 166 -3.74 1.23 11.06
C VAL A 166 -4.06 2.57 11.71
N ARG A 167 -5.23 2.72 12.35
CA ARG A 167 -5.58 3.95 13.10
C ARG A 167 -4.61 4.21 14.24
N ARG A 168 -4.27 3.19 15.03
CA ARG A 168 -3.31 3.30 16.15
C ARG A 168 -1.95 3.80 15.66
N VAL A 169 -1.46 3.25 14.55
CA VAL A 169 -0.18 3.65 13.95
C VAL A 169 -0.29 5.07 13.40
N ARG A 170 -1.35 5.39 12.67
CA ARG A 170 -1.57 6.73 12.08
C ARG A 170 -1.66 7.84 13.13
N SER A 171 -2.20 7.55 14.32
CA SER A 171 -2.34 8.53 15.41
C SER A 171 -1.13 8.60 16.35
N GLY A 172 -0.31 7.56 16.42
CA GLY A 172 0.69 7.40 17.49
C GLY A 172 2.10 7.02 17.04
N ALA A 173 2.33 6.76 15.75
CA ALA A 173 3.67 6.51 15.24
C ALA A 173 4.47 7.81 15.19
N VAL A 174 5.67 7.78 15.77
CA VAL A 174 6.70 8.77 15.50
C VAL A 174 7.42 8.32 14.23
N LEU A 175 7.43 9.17 13.21
CA LEU A 175 8.20 8.90 12.00
C LEU A 175 9.70 9.10 12.30
N PRO A 176 10.58 8.27 11.70
CA PRO A 176 12.01 8.47 11.80
C PRO A 176 12.41 9.85 11.25
N PRO A 177 13.45 10.48 11.82
CA PRO A 177 13.95 11.78 11.39
C PRO A 177 14.67 11.75 10.04
#